data_AF-A0A2V8H642-F1
#
_entry.id   AF-A0A2V8H642-F1
#
_cell.length_a   1.000
_cell.length_b   1.000
_cell.length_c   1.000
_cell.angle_alpha   90.00
_cell.angle_beta   90.00
_cell.angle_gamma   90.00
#
_symmetry.space_group_name_H-M   'P 1'
#
loop_
_entity.id
_entity.type
_entity.pdbx_description
1 polymer ?
#
loop_
_entity_poly.entity_id
_entity_poly.type
_entity_poly.pdbx_seq_one_letter_code
_entity_poly.pdbx_strand_id
1 'polypeptide(L)'
;ATDLTAYILQFNKYPAGPDLTDATATQFTLPGGGATPAAAAAAVNTSGLPTVTATANLAQFMRAVTFPNANIIFNTQLYDPGKEKPKMPIPYDYVLWGKTVYYGWEAVDEAILALRDTSPMLLLPGRRCQNGRPVPIQNADFQQAVKNLVAFTDELWKAAQTRNQETVSDLSEKLNDTCANCHKVYRDVSASGGASTGSLTADRCNANPKGGGVAQ
;
A
#
# COMPACT_ATOMS: atom_id res chain seq x y z
N ALA A 1 27.04 4.09 36.53
CA ALA A 1 26.50 4.94 35.45
C ALA A 1 27.63 5.16 34.46
N THR A 2 27.47 4.72 33.22
CA THR A 2 28.51 4.85 32.18
C THR A 2 28.54 6.31 31.72
N ASP A 3 29.66 6.99 31.94
CA ASP A 3 29.85 8.37 31.52
C ASP A 3 29.92 8.43 29.99
N LEU A 4 28.78 8.80 29.39
CA LEU A 4 28.60 8.90 27.93
C LEU A 4 29.61 9.87 27.32
N THR A 5 30.04 10.89 28.07
CA THR A 5 30.99 11.91 27.64
C THR A 5 32.38 11.30 27.46
N ALA A 6 32.81 10.44 28.41
CA ALA A 6 34.09 9.74 28.32
C ALA A 6 34.15 8.79 27.11
N TYR A 7 33.04 8.12 26.78
CA TYR A 7 32.95 7.21 25.64
C TYR A 7 33.09 7.94 24.29
N ILE A 8 32.46 9.12 24.15
CA ILE A 8 32.54 9.94 22.93
C ILE A 8 33.96 10.51 22.73
N LEU A 9 34.63 10.88 23.82
CA LEU A 9 36.00 11.40 23.77
C LEU A 9 37.01 10.31 23.36
N GLN A 10 36.85 9.09 23.88
CA GLN A 10 37.72 7.96 23.55
C GLN A 10 37.56 7.49 22.09
N PHE A 11 36.33 7.46 21.56
CA PHE A 11 36.06 7.06 20.18
C PHE A 11 36.73 7.96 19.14
N ASN A 12 36.87 9.24 19.46
CA ASN A 12 37.45 10.24 18.57
C ASN A 12 38.91 10.58 18.90
N LYS A 13 39.54 9.80 19.81
CA LYS A 13 40.93 10.01 20.26
C LYS A 13 41.22 11.42 20.79
N TYR A 14 40.26 12.04 21.47
CA TYR A 14 40.50 13.32 22.14
C TYR A 14 41.34 13.08 23.41
N PRO A 15 42.49 13.74 23.59
CA PRO A 15 43.23 13.63 24.84
C PRO A 15 42.46 14.34 25.95
N ALA A 16 42.20 13.64 27.05
CA ALA A 16 41.57 14.24 28.23
C ALA A 16 42.60 15.09 29.00
N GLY A 17 42.33 16.39 29.15
CA GLY A 17 43.17 17.38 29.83
C GLY A 17 42.51 18.78 29.87
N PRO A 18 42.98 19.72 30.72
CA PRO A 18 42.21 20.87 31.16
C PRO A 18 42.04 21.95 30.08
N ASP A 19 40.78 22.43 30.02
CA ASP A 19 40.18 23.57 29.32
C ASP A 19 40.50 23.80 27.84
N LEU A 20 39.47 23.54 27.03
CA LEU A 20 39.31 24.07 25.69
C LEU A 20 39.31 25.62 25.75
N THR A 21 40.43 26.23 25.38
CA THR A 21 40.55 27.68 25.24
C THR A 21 40.54 28.07 23.76
N ASP A 22 40.18 29.32 23.45
CA ASP A 22 40.19 29.84 22.07
C ASP A 22 41.56 29.69 21.39
N ALA A 23 42.65 29.71 22.18
CA ALA A 23 44.00 29.49 21.69
C ALA A 23 44.21 28.05 21.19
N THR A 24 43.64 27.05 21.87
CA THR A 24 43.71 25.64 21.43
C THR A 24 42.80 25.34 20.24
N ALA A 25 41.71 26.08 20.05
CA ALA A 25 40.76 25.87 18.94
C ALA A 25 41.39 26.03 17.55
N THR A 26 42.41 26.90 17.41
CA THR A 26 43.09 27.18 16.14
C THR A 26 44.04 26.07 15.67
N GLN A 27 44.34 25.09 16.53
CA GLN A 27 45.18 23.93 16.21
C GLN A 27 44.38 22.76 15.63
N PHE A 28 43.06 22.87 15.57
CA PHE A 28 42.18 21.82 15.07
C PHE A 28 41.65 22.16 13.67
N THR A 29 42.18 21.49 12.66
CA THR A 29 41.56 21.47 11.33
C THR A 29 40.42 20.46 11.37
N LEU A 30 39.17 20.93 11.45
CA LEU A 30 38.01 20.09 11.12
C LEU A 30 38.17 19.68 9.64
N PRO A 31 37.96 18.41 9.26
CA PRO A 31 37.97 18.02 7.86
C PRO A 31 36.94 18.89 7.12
N GLY A 32 37.45 19.71 6.21
CA GLY A 32 36.66 20.68 5.44
C GLY A 32 35.53 20.00 4.68
N GLY A 33 34.47 20.77 4.45
CA GLY A 33 33.21 20.35 3.83
C GLY A 33 33.39 19.46 2.60
N GLY A 34 33.24 18.16 2.83
CA GLY A 34 32.68 17.23 1.87
C GLY A 34 31.20 17.07 2.19
N ALA A 35 30.38 16.88 1.17
CA ALA A 35 28.92 16.72 1.25
C ALA A 35 28.47 15.99 2.54
N THR A 36 27.47 16.54 3.22
CA THR A 36 26.73 15.85 4.29
C THR A 36 26.52 14.39 3.87
N PRO A 37 27.06 13.39 4.60
CA PRO A 37 26.69 12.02 4.33
C PRO A 37 25.18 11.96 4.56
N ALA A 38 24.43 11.75 3.47
CA ALA A 38 23.05 11.30 3.57
C ALA A 38 23.06 10.20 4.62
N ALA A 39 22.27 10.37 5.69
CA ALA A 39 22.16 9.38 6.75
C ALA A 39 21.96 8.03 6.05
N ALA A 40 23.00 7.19 6.05
CA ALA A 40 22.90 5.87 5.47
C ALA A 40 21.81 5.19 6.29
N ALA A 41 20.64 4.99 5.68
CA ALA A 41 19.55 4.28 6.30
C ALA A 41 20.15 2.98 6.83
N ALA A 42 20.20 2.84 8.17
CA ALA A 42 20.79 1.68 8.80
C ALA A 42 20.16 0.44 8.14
N ALA A 43 21.00 -0.42 7.54
CA ALA A 43 20.53 -1.60 6.86
C ALA A 43 19.72 -2.43 7.86
N VAL A 44 18.40 -2.49 7.66
CA VAL A 44 17.52 -3.29 8.49
C VAL A 44 17.92 -4.74 8.29
N ASN A 45 18.41 -5.39 9.35
CA ASN A 45 18.71 -6.82 9.31
C ASN A 45 17.38 -7.58 9.22
N THR A 46 17.02 -8.00 8.01
CA THR A 46 15.78 -8.75 7.74
C THR A 46 15.90 -10.24 8.07
N SER A 47 17.05 -10.68 8.61
CA SER A 47 17.28 -12.06 9.04
C SER A 47 16.28 -12.45 10.13
N GLY A 48 15.41 -13.42 9.84
CA GLY A 48 14.40 -13.92 10.78
C GLY A 48 13.00 -13.35 10.60
N LEU A 49 12.78 -12.38 9.69
CA LEU A 49 11.43 -11.99 9.31
C LEU A 49 10.74 -13.11 8.51
N PRO A 50 9.44 -13.36 8.73
CA PRO A 50 8.71 -14.36 7.96
C PRO A 50 8.63 -13.94 6.49
N THR A 51 8.98 -14.87 5.59
CA THR A 51 8.79 -14.67 4.15
C THR A 51 7.30 -14.66 3.81
N VAL A 52 6.81 -13.56 3.24
CA VAL A 52 5.43 -13.48 2.76
C VAL A 52 5.29 -14.24 1.45
N THR A 53 4.46 -15.30 1.45
CA THR A 53 4.18 -16.11 0.26
C THR A 53 2.71 -15.98 -0.14
N ALA A 54 2.44 -16.06 -1.45
CA ALA A 54 1.07 -16.00 -1.96
C ALA A 54 0.32 -17.32 -1.70
N THR A 55 -0.45 -17.40 -0.62
CA THR A 55 -1.28 -18.58 -0.30
C THR A 55 -2.59 -18.62 -1.08
N ALA A 56 -3.26 -17.46 -1.20
CA ALA A 56 -4.53 -17.35 -1.91
C ALA A 56 -4.30 -17.22 -3.43
N ASN A 57 -5.18 -17.80 -4.25
CA ASN A 57 -5.23 -17.43 -5.66
C ASN A 57 -5.69 -15.95 -5.81
N LEU A 58 -5.46 -15.34 -6.97
CA LEU A 58 -5.76 -13.92 -7.20
C LEU A 58 -7.23 -13.57 -6.91
N ALA A 59 -8.18 -14.41 -7.33
CA ALA A 59 -9.60 -14.16 -7.11
C ALA A 59 -10.01 -14.31 -5.64
N GLN A 60 -9.34 -15.18 -4.88
CA GLN A 60 -9.51 -15.28 -3.43
C GLN A 60 -8.96 -14.04 -2.72
N PHE A 61 -7.75 -13.60 -3.08
CA PHE A 61 -7.15 -12.39 -2.50
C PHE A 61 -8.02 -11.15 -2.76
N MET A 62 -8.46 -10.97 -4.02
CA MET A 62 -9.36 -9.87 -4.38
C MET A 62 -10.66 -9.92 -3.56
N ARG A 63 -11.30 -11.09 -3.40
CA ARG A 63 -12.54 -11.21 -2.61
C ARG A 63 -12.34 -11.04 -1.11
N ALA A 64 -11.19 -11.45 -0.59
CA ALA A 64 -10.91 -11.39 0.84
C ALA A 64 -10.49 -10.00 1.31
N VAL A 65 -9.80 -9.23 0.46
CA VAL A 65 -9.16 -7.98 0.86
C VAL A 65 -9.59 -6.82 -0.03
N THR A 66 -9.24 -6.83 -1.31
CA THR A 66 -9.38 -5.64 -2.17
C THR A 66 -10.86 -5.27 -2.41
N PHE A 67 -11.70 -6.25 -2.71
CA PHE A 67 -13.12 -6.05 -3.00
C PHE A 67 -13.90 -5.47 -1.82
N PRO A 68 -13.91 -6.08 -0.61
CA PRO A 68 -14.68 -5.53 0.51
C PRO A 68 -14.24 -4.11 0.87
N ASN A 69 -12.93 -3.83 0.90
CA ASN A 69 -12.42 -2.50 1.23
C ASN A 69 -12.76 -1.45 0.15
N ALA A 70 -12.62 -1.78 -1.13
CA ALA A 70 -13.05 -0.88 -2.21
C ALA A 70 -14.56 -0.57 -2.14
N ASN A 71 -15.39 -1.56 -1.77
CA ASN A 71 -16.83 -1.34 -1.63
C ASN A 71 -17.21 -0.44 -0.46
N ILE A 72 -16.43 -0.43 0.63
CA ILE A 72 -16.63 0.55 1.71
C ILE A 72 -16.46 1.97 1.17
N ILE A 73 -15.43 2.19 0.34
CA ILE A 73 -15.17 3.50 -0.29
C ILE A 73 -16.26 3.85 -1.32
N PHE A 74 -16.66 2.91 -2.18
CA PHE A 74 -17.75 3.15 -3.14
C PHE A 74 -19.08 3.47 -2.45
N ASN A 75 -19.35 2.89 -1.28
CA ASN A 75 -20.57 3.16 -0.54
C ASN A 75 -20.69 4.61 -0.05
N THR A 76 -19.60 5.40 -0.03
CA THR A 76 -19.66 6.84 0.26
C THR A 76 -20.49 7.62 -0.77
N GLN A 77 -20.71 7.08 -1.96
CA GLN A 77 -21.66 7.63 -2.94
C GLN A 77 -23.11 7.59 -2.45
N LEU A 78 -23.43 6.65 -1.56
CA LEU A 78 -24.80 6.38 -1.09
C LEU A 78 -25.01 6.80 0.36
N TYR A 79 -23.98 6.70 1.19
CA TYR A 79 -24.06 6.89 2.62
C TYR A 79 -23.01 7.88 3.11
N ASP A 80 -23.42 8.79 3.99
CA ASP A 80 -22.53 9.73 4.66
C ASP A 80 -21.88 9.05 5.89
N PRO A 81 -20.55 8.82 5.89
CA PRO A 81 -19.87 8.17 7.01
C PRO A 81 -19.96 9.00 8.31
N GLY A 82 -20.16 10.32 8.22
CA GLY A 82 -20.37 11.19 9.39
C GLY A 82 -21.72 11.01 10.07
N LYS A 83 -22.67 10.37 9.40
CA LYS A 83 -24.03 10.10 9.90
C LYS A 83 -24.27 8.64 10.27
N GLU A 84 -23.36 7.75 9.91
CA GLU A 84 -23.49 6.33 10.19
C GLU A 84 -23.23 6.03 11.67
N LYS A 85 -24.19 5.37 12.32
CA LYS A 85 -24.07 4.89 13.71
C LYS A 85 -24.70 3.51 13.82
N PRO A 86 -24.02 2.54 14.47
CA PRO A 86 -24.59 1.22 14.66
C PRO A 86 -25.83 1.30 15.57
N LYS A 87 -26.83 0.46 15.27
CA LYS A 87 -27.98 0.31 16.16
C LYS A 87 -27.58 -0.50 17.39
N MET A 88 -27.99 -0.04 18.57
CA MET A 88 -27.75 -0.74 19.83
C MET A 88 -28.95 -1.62 20.22
N PRO A 89 -28.72 -2.78 20.88
CA PRO A 89 -27.41 -3.37 21.15
C PRO A 89 -26.75 -3.91 19.87
N ILE A 90 -25.42 -3.91 19.83
CA ILE A 90 -24.68 -4.52 18.72
C ILE A 90 -25.05 -6.01 18.65
N PRO A 91 -25.53 -6.53 17.50
CA PRO A 91 -25.84 -7.93 17.35
C PRO A 91 -24.59 -8.81 17.53
N TYR A 92 -24.71 -9.89 18.30
CA TYR A 92 -23.67 -10.91 18.39
C TYR A 92 -23.73 -11.83 17.15
N ASP A 93 -23.31 -11.28 16.01
CA ASP A 93 -23.32 -11.93 14.71
C ASP A 93 -21.96 -11.76 14.03
N TYR A 94 -21.39 -12.85 13.53
CA TYR A 94 -20.01 -12.87 13.00
C TYR A 94 -19.82 -12.00 11.73
N VAL A 95 -20.90 -11.61 11.05
CA VAL A 95 -20.86 -10.74 9.87
C VAL A 95 -21.11 -9.27 10.26
N LEU A 96 -22.12 -9.02 11.09
CA LEU A 96 -22.51 -7.67 11.51
C LEU A 96 -21.54 -7.09 12.54
N TRP A 97 -20.91 -7.92 13.36
CA TRP A 97 -19.97 -7.47 14.38
C TRP A 97 -18.82 -6.63 13.78
N GLY A 98 -18.19 -7.12 12.71
CA GLY A 98 -17.09 -6.37 12.07
C GLY A 98 -17.50 -4.98 11.55
N LYS A 99 -18.76 -4.81 11.11
CA LYS A 99 -19.30 -3.53 10.62
C LYS A 99 -19.74 -2.57 11.72
N THR A 100 -19.91 -3.07 12.94
CA THR A 100 -20.48 -2.31 14.06
C THR A 100 -19.43 -1.91 15.09
N VAL A 101 -18.23 -2.49 15.01
CA VAL A 101 -17.07 -2.10 15.83
C VAL A 101 -16.39 -0.85 15.27
N TYR A 102 -15.99 -0.90 13.99
CA TYR A 102 -15.39 0.24 13.28
C TYR A 102 -16.38 0.71 12.22
N TYR A 103 -16.93 1.91 12.39
CA TYR A 103 -18.02 2.44 11.57
C TYR A 103 -17.75 3.88 11.12
N GLY A 104 -18.53 4.35 10.14
CA GLY A 104 -18.40 5.72 9.64
C GLY A 104 -17.02 6.00 9.05
N TRP A 105 -16.42 7.12 9.42
CA TRP A 105 -15.11 7.54 8.88
C TRP A 105 -13.96 6.59 9.22
N GLU A 106 -14.02 5.89 10.36
CA GLU A 106 -12.99 4.91 10.73
C GLU A 106 -12.96 3.74 9.75
N ALA A 107 -14.14 3.22 9.38
CA ALA A 107 -14.25 2.16 8.38
C ALA A 107 -13.71 2.59 7.00
N VAL A 108 -13.92 3.85 6.61
CA VAL A 108 -13.39 4.40 5.35
C VAL A 108 -11.87 4.53 5.39
N ASP A 109 -11.33 5.05 6.49
CA ASP A 109 -9.88 5.20 6.69
C ASP A 109 -9.18 3.84 6.64
N GLU A 110 -9.69 2.85 7.38
CA GLU A 110 -9.16 1.48 7.40
C GLU A 110 -9.24 0.81 6.04
N ALA A 111 -10.33 1.02 5.29
CA ALA A 111 -10.47 0.49 3.94
C ALA A 111 -9.42 1.06 2.98
N ILE A 112 -9.14 2.35 3.05
CA ILE A 112 -8.10 3.00 2.23
C ILE A 112 -6.72 2.44 2.59
N LEU A 113 -6.39 2.31 3.88
CA LEU A 113 -5.12 1.75 4.34
C LEU A 113 -4.98 0.28 3.95
N ALA A 114 -6.04 -0.50 4.05
CA ALA A 114 -6.05 -1.89 3.60
C ALA A 114 -5.76 -1.98 2.09
N LEU A 115 -6.35 -1.12 1.26
CA LEU A 115 -5.99 -1.06 -0.16
C LEU A 115 -4.53 -0.67 -0.35
N ARG A 116 -4.05 0.35 0.35
CA ARG A 116 -2.68 0.85 0.24
C ARG A 116 -1.63 -0.21 0.57
N ASP A 117 -1.78 -0.85 1.72
CA ASP A 117 -0.75 -1.73 2.28
C ASP A 117 -0.80 -3.13 1.67
N THR A 118 -1.96 -3.57 1.19
CA THR A 118 -2.12 -4.92 0.64
C THR A 118 -2.05 -4.98 -0.89
N SER A 119 -2.29 -3.88 -1.62
CA SER A 119 -2.18 -3.88 -3.09
C SER A 119 -0.79 -4.33 -3.61
N PRO A 120 0.34 -3.98 -2.98
CA PRO A 120 1.65 -4.53 -3.37
C PRO A 120 1.69 -6.07 -3.35
N MET A 121 0.87 -6.72 -2.51
CA MET A 121 0.82 -8.19 -2.40
C MET A 121 0.20 -8.87 -3.63
N LEU A 122 -0.39 -8.10 -4.55
CA LEU A 122 -0.79 -8.57 -5.88
C LEU A 122 0.42 -8.96 -6.74
N LEU A 123 1.62 -8.44 -6.42
CA LEU A 123 2.87 -8.71 -7.12
C LEU A 123 3.71 -9.82 -6.48
N LEU A 124 3.20 -10.49 -5.43
CA LEU A 124 3.91 -11.61 -4.82
C LEU A 124 4.15 -12.74 -5.85
N PRO A 125 5.37 -13.31 -5.91
CA PRO A 125 5.69 -14.40 -6.82
C PRO A 125 4.90 -15.66 -6.47
N GLY A 126 4.68 -16.51 -7.48
CA GLY A 126 4.04 -17.82 -7.33
C GLY A 126 2.51 -17.80 -7.23
N ARG A 127 1.87 -16.61 -7.12
CA ARG A 127 0.42 -16.52 -7.09
C ARG A 127 -0.21 -17.07 -8.37
N ARG A 128 -1.25 -17.89 -8.21
CA ARG A 128 -2.05 -18.43 -9.32
C ARG A 128 -3.36 -17.68 -9.47
N CYS A 129 -3.89 -17.67 -10.67
CA CYS A 129 -5.24 -17.22 -10.99
C CYS A 129 -6.23 -18.38 -10.76
N GLN A 130 -7.53 -18.08 -10.81
CA GLN A 130 -8.56 -19.07 -10.48
C GLN A 130 -8.56 -20.29 -11.45
N ASN A 131 -8.05 -20.12 -12.67
CA ASN A 131 -7.82 -21.18 -13.66
C ASN A 131 -6.44 -21.87 -13.55
N GLY A 132 -5.66 -21.58 -12.51
CA GLY A 132 -4.33 -22.16 -12.31
C GLY A 132 -3.19 -21.50 -13.12
N ARG A 133 -3.50 -20.55 -14.02
CA ARG A 133 -2.47 -19.76 -14.71
C ARG A 133 -1.65 -18.92 -13.72
N PRO A 134 -0.37 -18.63 -13.99
CA PRO A 134 0.36 -17.65 -13.19
C PRO A 134 -0.30 -16.26 -13.32
N VAL A 135 -0.29 -15.49 -12.23
CA VAL A 135 -0.57 -14.04 -12.30
C VAL A 135 0.54 -13.38 -13.15
N PRO A 136 0.21 -12.47 -14.08
CA PRO A 136 1.18 -11.88 -15.00
C PRO A 136 2.00 -10.76 -14.33
N ILE A 137 2.65 -11.06 -13.21
CA ILE A 137 3.43 -10.10 -12.43
C ILE A 137 4.67 -9.57 -13.17
N GLN A 138 5.04 -10.19 -14.29
CA GLN A 138 6.15 -9.75 -15.16
C GLN A 138 5.68 -8.75 -16.23
N ASN A 139 4.37 -8.59 -16.42
CA ASN A 139 3.83 -7.65 -17.39
C ASN A 139 3.91 -6.21 -16.83
N ALA A 140 4.52 -5.31 -17.59
CA ALA A 140 4.77 -3.94 -17.16
C ALA A 140 3.47 -3.16 -16.88
N ASP A 141 2.44 -3.36 -17.69
CA ASP A 141 1.11 -2.75 -17.52
C ASP A 141 0.38 -3.30 -16.28
N PHE A 142 0.53 -4.60 -15.96
CA PHE A 142 0.01 -5.15 -14.69
C PHE A 142 0.70 -4.51 -13.48
N GLN A 143 2.04 -4.44 -13.50
CA GLN A 143 2.81 -3.77 -12.45
C GLN A 143 2.40 -2.29 -12.32
N GLN A 144 2.20 -1.61 -13.45
CA GLN A 144 1.78 -0.21 -13.45
C GLN A 144 0.36 -0.03 -12.89
N ALA A 145 -0.58 -0.91 -13.22
CA ALA A 145 -1.93 -0.87 -12.65
C ALA A 145 -1.91 -1.01 -11.12
N VAL A 146 -1.08 -1.91 -10.58
CA VAL A 146 -0.90 -2.04 -9.12
C VAL A 146 -0.29 -0.78 -8.51
N LYS A 147 0.75 -0.20 -9.14
CA LYS A 147 1.36 1.06 -8.67
C LYS A 147 0.37 2.22 -8.68
N ASN A 148 -0.44 2.32 -9.73
CA ASN A 148 -1.48 3.35 -9.85
C ASN A 148 -2.52 3.22 -8.74
N LEU A 149 -2.94 1.99 -8.40
CA LEU A 149 -3.85 1.77 -7.27
C LEU A 149 -3.24 2.24 -5.94
N VAL A 150 -1.98 1.88 -5.66
CA VAL A 150 -1.29 2.32 -4.44
C VAL A 150 -1.17 3.85 -4.41
N ALA A 151 -0.71 4.47 -5.50
CA ALA A 151 -0.59 5.93 -5.56
C ALA A 151 -1.94 6.64 -5.38
N PHE A 152 -3.01 6.07 -5.95
CA PHE A 152 -4.34 6.63 -5.82
C PHE A 152 -4.89 6.54 -4.39
N THR A 153 -4.46 5.54 -3.60
CA THR A 153 -4.84 5.48 -2.17
C THR A 153 -4.27 6.65 -1.37
N ASP A 154 -3.16 7.26 -1.76
CA ASP A 154 -2.65 8.47 -1.10
C ASP A 154 -3.54 9.70 -1.37
N GLU A 155 -4.16 9.78 -2.55
CA GLU A 155 -5.16 10.80 -2.87
C GLU A 155 -6.45 10.59 -2.06
N LEU A 156 -6.96 9.35 -2.03
CA LEU A 156 -8.13 8.97 -1.24
C LEU A 156 -7.92 9.24 0.25
N TRP A 157 -6.73 8.92 0.78
CA TRP A 157 -6.40 9.17 2.17
C TRP A 157 -6.53 10.66 2.52
N LYS A 158 -5.93 11.54 1.71
CA LYS A 158 -6.02 13.00 1.90
C LYS A 158 -7.46 13.49 1.84
N ALA A 159 -8.25 12.99 0.89
CA ALA A 159 -9.67 13.33 0.79
C ALA A 159 -10.45 12.86 2.02
N ALA A 160 -10.24 11.63 2.48
CA ALA A 160 -10.91 11.10 3.67
C ALA A 160 -10.58 11.91 4.92
N GLN A 161 -9.35 12.44 5.06
CA GLN A 161 -8.98 13.29 6.20
C GLN A 161 -9.78 14.60 6.28
N THR A 162 -10.40 15.05 5.18
CA THR A 162 -11.30 16.22 5.21
C THR A 162 -12.64 15.93 5.87
N ARG A 163 -12.98 14.65 6.06
CA ARG A 163 -14.26 14.17 6.59
C ARG A 163 -15.47 14.72 5.80
N ASN A 164 -15.28 14.96 4.51
CA ASN A 164 -16.30 15.41 3.59
C ASN A 164 -16.72 14.25 2.67
N GLN A 165 -18.00 13.84 2.76
CA GLN A 165 -18.55 12.75 1.96
C GLN A 165 -18.42 13.02 0.46
N GLU A 166 -18.81 14.21 0.00
CA GLU A 166 -18.80 14.60 -1.42
C GLU A 166 -17.39 14.47 -2.01
N THR A 167 -16.37 14.94 -1.28
CA THR A 167 -14.96 14.84 -1.71
C THR A 167 -14.50 13.39 -1.92
N VAL A 168 -14.91 12.47 -1.04
CA VAL A 168 -14.55 11.04 -1.17
C VAL A 168 -15.40 10.35 -2.23
N SER A 169 -16.69 10.70 -2.31
CA SER A 169 -17.62 10.21 -3.32
C SER A 169 -17.13 10.54 -4.73
N ASP A 170 -16.69 11.76 -4.99
CA ASP A 170 -16.17 12.16 -6.30
C ASP A 170 -14.93 11.37 -6.71
N LEU A 171 -14.03 11.09 -5.77
CA LEU A 171 -12.85 10.27 -6.01
C LEU A 171 -13.17 8.78 -6.19
N SER A 172 -14.31 8.32 -5.72
CA SER A 172 -14.70 6.92 -5.86
C SER A 172 -14.94 6.52 -7.32
N GLU A 173 -15.30 7.44 -8.22
CA GLU A 173 -15.35 7.15 -9.67
C GLU A 173 -13.94 6.91 -10.23
N LYS A 174 -12.96 7.73 -9.83
CA LYS A 174 -11.56 7.53 -10.21
C LYS A 174 -10.97 6.23 -9.62
N LEU A 175 -11.47 5.77 -8.46
CA LEU A 175 -11.15 4.44 -7.95
C LEU A 175 -11.67 3.35 -8.91
N ASN A 176 -12.90 3.49 -9.41
CA ASN A 176 -13.49 2.54 -10.35
C ASN A 176 -12.67 2.44 -11.63
N ASP A 177 -12.23 3.56 -12.19
CA ASP A 177 -11.33 3.59 -13.35
C ASP A 177 -9.98 2.90 -13.08
N THR A 178 -9.41 3.15 -11.89
CA THR A 178 -8.16 2.51 -11.47
C THR A 178 -8.32 0.99 -11.37
N CYS A 179 -9.45 0.51 -10.86
CA CYS A 179 -9.80 -0.91 -10.85
C CYS A 179 -9.97 -1.46 -12.28
N ALA A 180 -10.61 -0.69 -13.16
CA ALA A 180 -10.91 -1.08 -14.54
C ALA A 180 -9.64 -1.28 -15.38
N ASN A 181 -8.57 -0.52 -15.13
CA ASN A 181 -7.28 -0.65 -15.82
C ASN A 181 -6.69 -2.07 -15.75
N CYS A 182 -6.92 -2.78 -14.64
CA CYS A 182 -6.52 -4.18 -14.53
C CYS A 182 -7.65 -5.12 -14.97
N HIS A 183 -8.89 -4.85 -14.55
CA HIS A 183 -10.00 -5.76 -14.80
C HIS A 183 -10.34 -5.92 -16.28
N LYS A 184 -10.35 -4.83 -17.06
CA LYS A 184 -10.64 -4.87 -18.50
C LYS A 184 -9.58 -5.59 -19.33
N VAL A 185 -8.38 -5.81 -18.78
CA VAL A 185 -7.25 -6.45 -19.48
C VAL A 185 -7.04 -7.88 -19.02
N TYR A 186 -7.16 -8.13 -17.72
CA TYR A 186 -6.75 -9.39 -17.08
C TYR A 186 -7.90 -10.20 -16.49
N ARG A 187 -9.09 -9.62 -16.37
CA ARG A 187 -10.23 -10.22 -15.65
C ARG A 187 -11.41 -10.51 -16.57
N ASP A 188 -11.82 -9.50 -17.34
CA ASP A 188 -13.10 -9.45 -18.05
C ASP A 188 -12.92 -9.58 -19.58
N VAL A 189 -11.84 -10.24 -19.99
CA VAL A 189 -11.53 -10.57 -21.38
C VAL A 189 -11.75 -12.04 -21.63
N SER A 190 -12.19 -12.41 -22.83
CA SER A 190 -12.16 -13.80 -23.29
C SER A 190 -10.75 -14.19 -23.73
N ALA A 191 -10.44 -15.50 -23.80
CA ALA A 191 -9.18 -15.97 -24.39
C ALA A 191 -8.95 -15.49 -25.84
N SER A 192 -10.03 -15.10 -26.56
CA SER A 192 -9.98 -14.54 -27.91
C SER A 192 -9.84 -13.01 -27.96
N GLY A 193 -9.91 -12.31 -26.82
CA GLY A 193 -9.78 -10.85 -26.73
C GLY A 193 -11.09 -10.06 -26.87
N GLY A 194 -12.25 -10.71 -26.74
CA GLY A 194 -13.57 -10.07 -26.67
C GLY A 194 -14.08 -9.93 -25.23
N ALA A 195 -15.26 -9.33 -25.04
CA ALA A 195 -15.92 -9.27 -23.73
C ALA A 195 -16.31 -10.70 -23.28
N SER A 196 -16.04 -11.04 -22.01
CA SER A 196 -16.36 -12.36 -21.45
C SER A 196 -17.88 -12.63 -21.43
N THR A 197 -18.31 -13.82 -21.88
CA THR A 197 -19.72 -14.24 -21.97
C THR A 197 -20.23 -15.10 -20.81
N GLY A 198 -19.52 -15.15 -19.67
CA GLY A 198 -20.14 -15.56 -18.40
C GLY A 198 -19.64 -16.85 -17.74
N SER A 199 -18.62 -17.54 -18.27
CA SER A 199 -17.84 -18.50 -17.47
C SER A 199 -16.45 -17.94 -17.18
N LEU A 200 -16.44 -16.92 -16.34
CA LEU A 200 -15.33 -16.00 -16.05
C LEU A 200 -14.02 -16.66 -15.58
N THR A 201 -14.00 -17.95 -15.24
CA THR A 201 -12.80 -18.59 -14.67
C THR A 201 -11.74 -18.87 -15.72
N ALA A 202 -12.11 -19.39 -16.89
CA ALA A 202 -11.16 -19.93 -17.87
C ALA A 202 -10.21 -18.86 -18.44
N ASP A 203 -10.70 -17.64 -18.58
CA ASP A 203 -9.98 -16.57 -19.29
C ASP A 203 -9.20 -15.61 -18.38
N ARG A 204 -9.23 -15.84 -17.06
CA ARG A 204 -8.49 -15.01 -16.09
C ARG A 204 -7.00 -15.02 -16.38
N CYS A 205 -6.37 -13.87 -16.10
CA CYS A 205 -4.95 -13.65 -16.29
C CYS A 205 -4.54 -13.93 -17.71
N ASN A 206 -5.09 -13.12 -18.62
CA ASN A 206 -4.72 -13.15 -20.01
C ASN A 206 -3.19 -13.01 -20.14
N ALA A 207 -2.55 -14.06 -20.64
CA ALA A 207 -1.10 -14.11 -20.80
C ALA A 207 -0.61 -13.20 -21.94
N ASN A 208 -1.50 -12.90 -22.90
CA ASN A 208 -1.22 -12.07 -24.07
C ASN A 208 -2.32 -11.00 -24.22
N PRO A 209 -2.32 -9.95 -23.38
CA PRO A 209 -3.27 -8.85 -23.52
C PRO A 209 -3.12 -8.19 -24.90
N LYS A 210 -4.09 -8.38 -25.79
CA LYS A 210 -4.14 -7.69 -27.08
C LYS A 210 -4.50 -6.23 -26.81
N GLY A 211 -3.63 -5.29 -27.18
CA GLY A 211 -3.93 -3.85 -27.13
C GLY A 211 -3.21 -3.02 -26.06
N GLY A 212 -2.19 -3.57 -25.39
CA GLY A 212 -1.31 -2.80 -24.50
C GLY A 212 -0.12 -2.15 -25.21
N GLY A 213 -0.31 -1.67 -26.44
CA GLY A 213 0.68 -0.81 -27.08
C GLY A 213 0.78 0.44 -26.24
N VAL A 214 1.90 0.61 -25.53
CA VAL A 214 2.38 1.92 -25.11
C VAL A 214 2.32 2.80 -26.35
N ALA A 215 1.45 3.80 -26.35
CA ALA A 215 1.66 4.93 -27.23
C ALA A 215 3.06 5.46 -26.90
N GLN A 216 3.97 5.34 -27.87
CA GLN A 216 5.21 6.09 -27.87
C GLN A 216 4.89 7.58 -28.01
#